data_AF-A0A2W6ILM5-F1
#
_entry.id   AF-A0A2W6ILM5-F1
#
_cell.length_a   1.000
_cell.length_b   1.000
_cell.length_c   1.000
_cell.angle_alpha   90.00
_cell.angle_beta   90.00
_cell.angle_gamma   90.00
#
_symmetry.space_group_name_H-M   'P 1'
#
loop_
_entity.id
_entity.type
_entity.pdbx_description
1 polymer ?
#
loop_
_entity_poly.entity_id
_entity_poly.type
_entity_poly.pdbx_seq_one_letter_code
_entity_poly.pdbx_strand_id
1 'polypeptide(L)'
;MVTLYLWVRTLFPLLAFVLAWMLLSRLIKARVARLPRVPLNLPEHSSSPRRKDRRIYTRKLRRKPGLRNATRPATAPRSWNLAAAFVSLCALIAAVLVMPDGARFQVMVESLAGYPATIAEVHVPAARQTLVLQAWQPTLAQLSRPVTLRYPIGRTGGEHQAHATLPVQVRHQRDRLQVATPVPVDGDVMRAELARLAGLPTEAITVRQSEISPWLEPGWKPLAER
;
A
#
# COMPACT_ATOMS: atom_id res chain seq x y z
N MET A 1 0.16 -17.41 0.83
CA MET A 1 -0.58 -16.24 0.32
C MET A 1 -1.30 -15.49 1.44
N VAL A 2 -2.21 -16.14 2.20
CA VAL A 2 -2.89 -15.50 3.36
C VAL A 2 -1.90 -14.92 4.38
N THR A 3 -0.85 -15.66 4.71
CA THR A 3 0.22 -15.21 5.63
C THR A 3 0.92 -13.95 5.14
N LEU A 4 1.32 -13.89 3.87
CA LEU A 4 1.93 -12.70 3.26
C LEU A 4 0.99 -11.49 3.32
N TYR A 5 -0.30 -11.69 3.00
CA TYR A 5 -1.30 -10.63 3.11
C TYR A 5 -1.44 -10.13 4.56
N LEU A 6 -1.50 -11.02 5.55
CA LEU A 6 -1.57 -10.64 6.97
C LEU A 6 -0.33 -9.88 7.42
N TRP A 7 0.87 -10.30 6.99
CA TRP A 7 2.11 -9.57 7.25
C TRP A 7 2.10 -8.18 6.64
N VAL A 8 1.74 -8.05 5.36
CA VAL A 8 1.69 -6.75 4.69
C VAL A 8 0.62 -5.86 5.32
N ARG A 9 -0.57 -6.38 5.59
CA ARG A 9 -1.67 -5.64 6.20
C ARG A 9 -1.38 -5.15 7.62
N THR A 10 -0.49 -5.82 8.35
CA THR A 10 -0.10 -5.42 9.72
C THR A 10 1.17 -4.57 9.73
N LEU A 11 2.20 -4.97 8.99
CA LEU A 11 3.48 -4.28 8.95
C LEU A 11 3.41 -2.94 8.22
N PHE A 12 2.68 -2.86 7.10
CA PHE A 12 2.64 -1.63 6.31
C PHE A 12 2.06 -0.43 7.09
N PRO A 13 0.89 -0.54 7.75
CA PRO A 13 0.37 0.55 8.57
C PRO A 13 1.30 0.88 9.76
N LEU A 14 1.92 -0.14 10.36
CA LEU A 14 2.85 0.05 11.47
C LEU A 14 4.11 0.80 11.01
N LEU A 15 4.66 0.46 9.85
CA LEU A 15 5.78 1.17 9.24
C LEU A 15 5.41 2.62 8.91
N ALA A 16 4.22 2.86 8.34
CA ALA A 16 3.74 4.21 8.07
C ALA A 16 3.63 5.05 9.35
N PHE A 17 3.11 4.46 10.44
CA PHE A 17 3.07 5.09 11.75
C PHE A 17 4.47 5.41 12.28
N VAL A 18 5.39 4.45 12.26
CA VAL A 18 6.76 4.63 12.76
C VAL A 18 7.50 5.69 11.94
N LEU A 19 7.37 5.69 10.62
CA LEU A 19 7.98 6.70 9.74
C LEU A 19 7.40 8.09 10.01
N ALA A 20 6.08 8.22 10.10
CA ALA A 20 5.42 9.48 10.43
C ALA A 20 5.92 10.00 11.79
N TRP A 21 5.91 9.16 12.82
CA TRP A 21 6.38 9.51 14.15
C TRP A 21 7.85 9.92 14.16
N MET A 22 8.72 9.19 13.45
CA MET A 22 10.13 9.51 13.33
C MET A 22 10.34 10.89 12.71
N LEU A 23 9.65 11.20 11.61
CA LEU A 23 9.73 12.49 10.93
C LEU A 23 9.20 13.63 11.81
N LEU A 24 8.03 13.46 12.43
CA LEU A 24 7.43 14.41 13.36
C LEU A 24 8.32 14.67 14.58
N SER A 25 8.91 13.61 15.15
CA SER A 25 9.85 13.72 16.27
C SER A 25 11.10 14.52 15.89
N ARG A 26 11.66 14.28 14.71
CA ARG A 26 12.80 15.06 14.18
C ARG A 26 12.41 16.52 13.98
N LEU A 27 11.23 16.80 13.42
CA LEU A 27 10.71 18.16 13.24
C LEU A 27 10.52 18.88 14.58
N ILE A 28 9.92 18.21 15.57
CA ILE A 28 9.75 18.74 16.93
C ILE A 28 11.12 19.06 17.53
N LYS A 29 12.08 18.14 17.49
CA LYS A 29 13.44 18.37 18.02
C LYS A 29 14.12 19.54 17.32
N ALA A 30 14.00 19.65 15.99
CA ALA A 30 14.56 20.76 15.22
C ALA A 30 13.90 22.10 15.58
N ARG A 31 12.58 22.11 15.84
CA ARG A 31 11.85 23.31 16.28
C ARG A 31 12.20 23.69 17.72
N VAL A 32 12.31 22.71 18.62
CA VAL A 32 12.71 22.92 20.03
C VAL A 32 14.12 23.47 20.12
N ALA A 33 15.05 23.01 19.29
CA ALA A 33 16.42 23.55 19.24
C ALA A 33 16.48 25.04 18.88
N ARG A 34 15.44 25.56 18.22
CA ARG A 34 15.31 26.99 17.87
C ARG A 34 14.61 27.82 18.94
N LEU A 35 14.04 27.20 19.97
CA LEU A 35 13.35 27.93 21.04
C LEU A 35 14.38 28.60 21.97
N PRO A 36 14.07 29.80 22.51
CA PRO A 36 14.93 30.47 23.47
C PRO A 36 15.08 29.60 24.72
N ARG A 37 16.30 29.55 25.26
CA ARG A 37 16.58 28.79 26.48
C ARG A 37 15.87 29.44 27.66
N VAL A 38 15.30 28.62 28.54
CA VAL A 38 14.49 29.08 29.68
C VAL A 38 15.40 29.27 30.89
N PRO A 39 15.34 30.39 31.63
CA PRO A 39 16.17 30.57 32.82
C PRO A 39 15.84 29.53 33.89
N LEU A 40 16.87 28.97 34.55
CA LEU A 40 16.67 28.29 35.82
C LEU A 40 16.34 29.39 36.84
N ASN A 41 15.05 29.64 37.06
CA ASN A 41 14.57 30.56 38.09
C ASN A 41 14.90 30.01 39.48
N LEU A 42 16.16 30.18 39.89
CA LEU A 42 16.63 29.87 41.23
C LEU A 42 16.17 31.01 42.15
N PRO A 43 15.39 30.71 43.20
CA PRO A 43 14.92 31.74 44.12
C PRO A 43 16.10 32.37 44.86
N GLU A 44 16.05 33.67 45.13
CA GLU A 44 17.14 34.37 45.84
C GLU A 44 17.44 33.75 47.20
N HIS A 45 16.40 33.20 47.83
CA HIS A 45 16.46 32.54 49.14
C HIS A 45 15.88 31.12 49.04
N SER A 46 16.50 30.19 49.77
CA SER A 46 15.94 28.84 49.88
C SER A 46 14.69 28.85 50.75
N SER A 47 13.60 28.28 50.23
CA SER A 47 12.34 28.06 50.95
C SER A 47 12.38 26.87 51.93
N SER A 48 13.55 26.24 52.14
CA SER A 48 13.66 25.10 53.07
C SER A 48 13.44 25.55 54.52
N PRO A 49 12.59 24.84 55.30
CA PRO A 49 12.38 25.13 56.71
C PRO A 49 13.64 24.88 57.57
N ARG A 50 14.57 24.04 57.10
CA ARG A 50 15.80 23.69 57.83
C ARG A 50 16.89 24.76 57.63
N ARG A 51 17.46 25.26 58.73
CA ARG A 51 18.55 26.25 58.71
C ARG A 51 19.83 25.74 58.03
N LYS A 52 20.13 24.44 58.16
CA LYS A 52 21.28 23.79 57.51
C LYS A 52 21.18 23.86 55.98
N ASP A 53 20.00 23.60 55.43
CA ASP A 53 19.78 23.60 53.99
C ASP A 53 19.89 25.00 53.39
N ARG A 54 19.37 26.02 54.09
CA ARG A 54 19.55 27.44 53.71
C ARG A 54 21.03 27.85 53.68
N ARG A 55 21.83 27.40 54.64
CA ARG A 55 23.29 27.63 54.67
C ARG A 55 24.01 26.90 53.52
N ILE A 56 23.60 25.68 53.21
CA ILE A 56 24.19 24.92 52.09
C ILE A 56 23.84 25.59 50.76
N TYR A 57 22.59 26.01 50.59
CA TYR A 57 22.11 26.70 49.38
C TYR A 57 22.90 27.98 49.11
N THR A 58 23.01 28.85 50.11
CA THR A 58 23.78 30.11 50.01
C THR A 58 25.26 29.87 49.74
N ARG A 59 25.88 28.87 50.39
CA ARG A 59 27.27 28.48 50.10
C ARG A 59 27.45 27.98 48.67
N LYS A 60 26.52 27.16 48.16
CA LYS A 60 26.55 26.65 46.78
C LYS A 60 26.39 27.78 45.76
N LEU A 61 25.48 28.73 46.02
CA LEU A 61 25.24 29.87 45.13
C LEU A 61 26.44 30.85 45.12
N ARG A 62 27.10 31.07 46.26
CA ARG A 62 28.34 31.85 46.34
C ARG A 62 29.49 31.21 45.56
N ARG A 63 29.61 29.88 45.58
CA ARG A 63 30.67 29.15 44.85
C ARG A 63 30.44 29.12 43.34
N LYS A 64 29.20 29.26 42.88
CA LYS A 64 28.84 29.22 41.45
C LYS A 64 27.80 30.32 41.15
N PRO A 65 28.22 31.60 41.08
CA PRO A 65 27.31 32.72 40.86
C PRO A 65 26.61 32.64 39.49
N GLY A 66 27.26 32.05 38.49
CA GLY A 66 26.70 31.83 37.15
C GLY A 66 25.49 30.88 37.11
N LEU A 67 25.21 30.13 38.18
CA LEU A 67 23.97 29.33 38.27
C LEU A 67 22.71 30.21 38.28
N ARG A 68 22.82 31.47 38.72
CA ARG A 68 21.70 32.43 38.72
C ARG A 68 21.21 32.78 37.31
N ASN A 69 22.13 32.76 36.34
CA ASN A 69 21.85 33.05 34.94
C ASN A 69 21.89 31.78 34.07
N ALA A 70 21.97 30.60 34.70
CA ALA A 70 22.03 29.35 33.96
C ALA A 70 20.68 29.11 33.29
N THR A 71 20.71 28.75 32.01
CA THR A 71 19.51 28.46 31.23
C THR A 71 19.36 26.96 30.99
N ARG A 72 18.14 26.45 31.05
CA ARG A 72 17.77 25.08 30.66
C ARG A 72 17.35 25.06 29.17
N PRO A 73 17.65 23.99 28.41
CA PRO A 73 17.02 23.80 27.10
C PRO A 73 15.49 23.86 27.23
N ALA A 74 14.84 24.56 26.30
CA ALA A 74 13.39 24.63 26.25
C ALA A 74 12.82 23.21 26.06
N THR A 75 11.78 22.88 26.81
CA THR A 75 11.05 21.61 26.61
C THR A 75 9.99 21.84 25.54
N ALA A 76 9.76 20.83 24.68
CA ALA A 76 8.66 20.88 23.72
C ALA A 76 7.31 21.15 24.43
N PRO A 77 6.47 22.04 23.91
CA PRO A 77 5.09 22.17 24.35
C PRO A 77 4.37 20.81 24.28
N ARG A 78 3.58 20.49 25.31
CA ARG A 78 2.78 19.24 25.30
C ARG A 78 1.84 19.15 24.10
N SER A 79 1.35 20.28 23.61
CA SER A 79 0.49 20.38 22.43
C SER A 79 1.18 19.88 21.15
N TRP A 80 2.50 20.03 21.01
CA TRP A 80 3.24 19.53 19.85
C TRP A 80 3.31 18.01 19.84
N ASN A 81 3.53 17.40 21.01
CA ASN A 81 3.54 15.95 21.13
C ASN A 81 2.14 15.37 20.89
N LEU A 82 1.09 16.05 21.38
CA LEU A 82 -0.30 15.65 21.11
C LEU A 82 -0.62 15.75 19.62
N ALA A 83 -0.28 16.86 18.96
CA ALA A 83 -0.48 17.03 17.53
C ALA A 83 0.26 15.97 16.71
N ALA A 84 1.51 15.65 17.07
CA ALA A 84 2.26 14.57 16.41
C ALA A 84 1.60 13.20 16.61
N ALA A 85 1.10 12.89 17.81
CA ALA A 85 0.37 11.65 18.07
C ALA A 85 -0.91 11.55 17.21
N PHE A 86 -1.67 12.63 17.10
CA PHE A 86 -2.85 12.69 16.23
C PHE A 86 -2.48 12.48 14.76
N VAL A 87 -1.47 13.17 14.24
CA VAL A 87 -1.05 13.02 12.85
C VAL A 87 -0.54 11.61 12.56
N SER A 88 0.26 11.03 13.45
CA SER A 88 0.72 9.64 13.31
C SER A 88 -0.45 8.65 13.34
N LEU A 89 -1.44 8.87 14.20
CA LEU A 89 -2.65 8.04 14.24
C LEU A 89 -3.49 8.18 12.96
N CYS A 90 -3.66 9.39 12.44
CA CYS A 90 -4.32 9.62 11.15
C CYS A 90 -3.58 8.91 10.01
N ALA A 91 -2.25 8.94 9.99
CA ALA A 91 -1.45 8.22 9.00
C ALA A 91 -1.64 6.70 9.09
N LEU A 92 -1.70 6.16 10.31
CA LEU A 92 -2.02 4.75 10.55
C LEU A 92 -3.40 4.39 9.99
N ILE A 93 -4.43 5.17 10.34
CA ILE A 93 -5.81 4.94 9.87
C ILE A 93 -5.87 5.01 8.35
N ALA A 94 -5.27 6.05 7.74
CA ALA A 94 -5.21 6.19 6.29
C ALA A 94 -4.53 4.99 5.62
N ALA A 95 -3.42 4.50 6.17
CA ALA A 95 -2.71 3.34 5.64
C ALA A 95 -3.56 2.05 5.71
N VAL A 96 -4.35 1.88 6.77
CA VAL A 96 -5.31 0.76 6.88
C VAL A 96 -6.45 0.88 5.86
N LEU A 97 -6.96 2.09 5.63
CA LEU A 97 -8.07 2.34 4.71
C LEU A 97 -7.67 2.18 3.23
N VAL A 98 -6.43 2.50 2.87
CA VAL A 98 -5.92 2.36 1.49
C VAL A 98 -5.50 0.92 1.18
N MET A 99 -5.26 0.10 2.21
CA MET A 99 -4.85 -1.29 2.01
C MET A 99 -5.95 -2.10 1.29
N PRO A 100 -5.64 -2.72 0.13
CA PRO A 100 -6.59 -3.57 -0.56
C PRO A 100 -7.06 -4.71 0.35
N ASP A 101 -8.29 -5.19 0.13
CA ASP A 101 -8.74 -6.43 0.73
C ASP A 101 -7.87 -7.62 0.26
N GLY A 102 -8.01 -8.76 0.94
CA GLY A 102 -7.14 -9.91 0.69
C GLY A 102 -7.24 -10.47 -0.73
N ALA A 103 -8.41 -10.41 -1.36
CA ALA A 103 -8.60 -10.90 -2.72
C ALA A 103 -8.00 -9.93 -3.75
N ARG A 104 -8.18 -8.62 -3.56
CA ARG A 104 -7.54 -7.57 -4.37
C ARG A 104 -6.03 -7.56 -4.21
N PHE A 105 -5.52 -7.84 -3.01
CA PHE A 105 -4.08 -8.00 -2.78
C PHE A 105 -3.54 -9.20 -3.55
N GLN A 106 -4.26 -10.32 -3.58
CA GLN A 106 -3.86 -11.48 -4.36
C GLN A 106 -3.86 -11.18 -5.86
N VAL A 107 -4.91 -10.55 -6.39
CA VAL A 107 -4.95 -10.11 -7.80
C VAL A 107 -3.77 -9.18 -8.11
N MET A 108 -3.44 -8.26 -7.20
CA MET A 108 -2.29 -7.37 -7.35
C MET A 108 -0.96 -8.13 -7.37
N VAL A 109 -0.75 -9.07 -6.45
CA VAL A 109 0.48 -9.88 -6.40
C VAL A 109 0.61 -10.75 -7.64
N GLU A 110 -0.46 -11.40 -8.09
CA GLU A 110 -0.44 -12.21 -9.32
C GLU A 110 -0.20 -11.34 -10.55
N SER A 111 -0.80 -10.15 -10.63
CA SER A 111 -0.56 -9.21 -11.73
C SER A 111 0.87 -8.67 -11.79
N LEU A 112 1.57 -8.66 -10.65
CA LEU A 112 2.95 -8.21 -10.52
C LEU A 112 3.97 -9.35 -10.71
N ALA A 113 3.76 -10.48 -10.03
CA ALA A 113 4.70 -11.61 -10.00
C ALA A 113 4.59 -12.51 -11.23
N GLY A 114 3.40 -12.54 -11.83
CA GLY A 114 3.09 -13.41 -12.95
C GLY A 114 2.02 -14.45 -12.61
N TYR A 115 1.27 -14.86 -13.62
CA TYR A 115 0.38 -16.01 -13.54
C TYR A 115 0.33 -16.76 -14.88
N PRO A 116 0.10 -18.09 -14.86
CA PRO A 116 -0.12 -18.85 -16.07
C PRO A 116 -1.41 -18.39 -16.75
N ALA A 117 -1.32 -18.09 -18.04
CA ALA A 117 -2.44 -17.67 -18.86
C ALA A 117 -2.44 -18.38 -20.21
N THR A 118 -3.64 -18.60 -20.75
CA THR A 118 -3.80 -19.00 -22.15
C THR A 118 -3.90 -17.74 -23.01
N ILE A 119 -2.94 -17.55 -23.92
CA ILE A 119 -2.86 -16.39 -24.80
C ILE A 119 -3.41 -16.78 -26.18
N ALA A 120 -4.47 -16.11 -26.62
CA ALA A 120 -4.92 -16.09 -28.00
C ALA A 120 -4.29 -14.89 -28.73
N GLU A 121 -3.64 -15.14 -29.85
CA GLU A 121 -3.03 -14.12 -30.71
C GLU A 121 -3.67 -14.21 -32.10
N VAL A 122 -4.14 -13.08 -32.63
CA VAL A 122 -4.73 -12.99 -33.96
C VAL A 122 -4.11 -11.86 -34.76
N HIS A 123 -3.79 -12.14 -36.02
CA HIS A 123 -3.19 -11.18 -36.93
C HIS A 123 -4.28 -10.42 -37.69
N VAL A 124 -4.55 -9.19 -37.27
CA VAL A 124 -5.64 -8.37 -37.83
C VAL A 124 -5.19 -6.90 -37.86
N PRO A 125 -5.47 -6.15 -38.95
CA PRO A 125 -5.19 -4.73 -39.02
C PRO A 125 -5.83 -3.96 -37.86
N ALA A 126 -5.13 -2.96 -37.33
CA ALA A 126 -5.57 -2.13 -36.19
C ALA A 126 -7.04 -1.69 -36.27
N ALA A 127 -7.51 -1.29 -37.46
CA ALA A 127 -8.88 -0.82 -37.68
C ALA A 127 -9.97 -1.88 -37.39
N ARG A 128 -9.64 -3.17 -37.50
CA ARG A 128 -10.59 -4.28 -37.27
C ARG A 128 -10.42 -4.94 -35.90
N GLN A 129 -9.37 -4.61 -35.14
CA GLN A 129 -9.11 -5.22 -33.84
C GLN A 129 -10.24 -4.99 -32.84
N THR A 130 -10.85 -3.80 -32.84
CA THR A 130 -11.98 -3.50 -31.94
C THR A 130 -13.20 -4.35 -32.26
N LEU A 131 -13.49 -4.60 -33.54
CA LEU A 131 -14.61 -5.45 -33.97
C LEU A 131 -14.38 -6.91 -33.57
N VAL A 132 -13.16 -7.42 -33.76
CA VAL A 132 -12.79 -8.78 -33.34
C VAL A 132 -12.89 -8.92 -31.82
N LEU A 133 -12.42 -7.93 -31.07
CA LEU A 133 -12.51 -7.94 -29.61
C LEU A 133 -13.97 -7.93 -29.12
N GLN A 134 -14.84 -7.15 -29.77
CA GLN A 134 -16.28 -7.14 -29.47
C GLN A 134 -16.94 -8.49 -29.75
N ALA A 135 -16.57 -9.15 -30.85
CA ALA A 135 -17.07 -10.48 -31.19
C ALA A 135 -16.61 -11.54 -30.17
N TRP A 136 -15.41 -11.40 -29.62
CA TRP A 136 -14.85 -12.31 -28.62
C TRP A 136 -15.35 -12.06 -27.19
N GLN A 137 -15.82 -10.84 -26.90
CA GLN A 137 -16.25 -10.41 -25.58
C GLN A 137 -17.20 -11.38 -24.83
N PRO A 138 -18.25 -11.99 -25.43
CA PRO A 138 -19.15 -12.90 -24.71
C PRO A 138 -18.45 -14.15 -24.16
N THR A 139 -17.47 -14.68 -24.90
CA THR A 139 -16.68 -15.83 -24.44
C THR A 139 -15.61 -15.39 -23.45
N LEU A 140 -14.91 -14.29 -23.72
CA LEU A 140 -13.85 -13.79 -22.85
C LEU A 140 -14.35 -13.34 -21.48
N ALA A 141 -15.54 -12.75 -21.39
CA ALA A 141 -16.12 -12.31 -20.11
C ALA A 141 -16.29 -13.46 -19.10
N GLN A 142 -16.52 -14.69 -19.59
CA GLN A 142 -16.69 -15.88 -18.77
C GLN A 142 -15.35 -16.51 -18.35
N LEU A 143 -14.25 -16.12 -18.99
CA LEU A 143 -12.90 -16.65 -18.75
C LEU A 143 -12.12 -15.82 -17.72
N SER A 144 -12.80 -14.95 -16.98
CA SER A 144 -12.25 -14.28 -15.82
C SER A 144 -12.09 -15.27 -14.66
N ARG A 145 -11.04 -15.11 -13.85
CA ARG A 145 -10.78 -16.02 -12.73
C ARG A 145 -11.24 -15.38 -11.42
N PRO A 146 -12.26 -15.92 -10.73
CA PRO A 146 -12.64 -15.44 -9.41
C PRO A 146 -11.56 -15.82 -8.39
N VAL A 147 -11.12 -14.85 -7.61
CA VAL A 147 -10.18 -15.00 -6.50
C VAL A 147 -10.96 -14.76 -5.21
N THR A 148 -11.01 -15.78 -4.36
CA THR A 148 -11.71 -15.70 -3.08
C THR A 148 -10.73 -15.97 -1.95
N LEU A 149 -10.76 -15.11 -0.93
CA LEU A 149 -9.93 -15.27 0.26
C LEU A 149 -10.80 -15.26 1.51
N ARG A 150 -10.72 -16.35 2.28
CA ARG A 150 -11.40 -16.47 3.57
C ARG A 150 -10.40 -16.25 4.69
N TYR A 151 -10.76 -15.42 5.65
CA TYR A 151 -9.96 -15.24 6.87
C TYR A 151 -10.84 -14.99 8.09
N PRO A 152 -10.44 -15.49 9.27
CA PRO A 152 -11.24 -15.36 10.49
C PRO A 152 -11.24 -13.92 11.02
N ILE A 153 -12.39 -13.47 11.49
CA ILE A 153 -12.54 -12.20 12.22
C ILE A 153 -12.34 -12.50 13.69
N GLY A 154 -11.13 -12.22 14.19
CA GLY A 154 -10.70 -12.61 15.54
C GLY A 154 -11.56 -12.08 16.70
N ARG A 155 -12.40 -11.06 16.50
CA ARG A 155 -13.22 -10.45 17.57
C ARG A 155 -14.65 -10.99 17.64
N THR A 156 -15.20 -11.52 16.54
CA THR A 156 -16.60 -11.96 16.45
C THR A 156 -16.76 -13.44 16.14
N GLY A 157 -15.66 -14.17 15.90
CA GLY A 157 -15.71 -15.60 15.55
C GLY A 157 -16.31 -15.88 14.17
N GLY A 158 -16.64 -14.85 13.39
CA GLY A 158 -17.14 -14.98 12.02
C GLY A 158 -16.03 -15.10 10.99
N GLU A 159 -16.34 -15.63 9.81
CA GLU A 159 -15.44 -15.63 8.66
C GLU A 159 -15.72 -14.41 7.77
N HIS A 160 -14.66 -13.71 7.37
CA HIS A 160 -14.76 -12.72 6.30
C HIS A 160 -14.34 -13.36 4.98
N GLN A 161 -15.19 -13.23 3.95
CA GLN A 161 -14.88 -13.65 2.59
C GLN A 161 -14.66 -12.41 1.73
N ALA A 162 -13.44 -12.24 1.24
CA ALA A 162 -13.10 -11.22 0.25
C ALA A 162 -13.19 -11.84 -1.15
N HIS A 163 -13.73 -11.09 -2.11
CA HIS A 163 -13.89 -11.49 -3.49
C HIS A 163 -13.24 -10.46 -4.41
N ALA A 164 -12.46 -10.93 -5.37
CA ALA A 164 -11.93 -10.14 -6.47
C ALA A 164 -11.87 -11.01 -7.72
N THR A 165 -11.76 -10.38 -8.88
CA THR A 165 -11.66 -11.10 -10.15
C THR A 165 -10.34 -10.74 -10.80
N LEU A 166 -9.62 -11.75 -11.28
CA LEU A 166 -8.49 -11.54 -12.18
C LEU A 166 -9.09 -11.43 -13.60
N PRO A 167 -9.02 -10.23 -14.23
CA PRO A 167 -9.68 -10.00 -15.51
C PRO A 167 -8.88 -10.63 -16.65
N VAL A 168 -9.56 -10.88 -17.76
CA VAL A 168 -8.90 -11.16 -19.05
C VAL A 168 -8.11 -9.93 -19.46
N GLN A 169 -6.86 -10.12 -19.88
CA GLN A 169 -5.97 -9.04 -20.31
C GLN A 169 -5.94 -8.96 -21.82
N VAL A 170 -5.97 -7.74 -22.36
CA VAL A 170 -5.94 -7.47 -23.79
C VAL A 170 -4.74 -6.60 -24.10
N ARG A 171 -3.99 -6.96 -25.14
CA ARG A 171 -2.84 -6.21 -25.64
C ARG A 171 -3.01 -5.97 -27.14
N HIS A 172 -3.10 -4.71 -27.48
CA HIS A 172 -3.12 -4.25 -28.87
C HIS A 172 -1.68 -4.01 -29.35
N GLN A 173 -1.31 -4.67 -30.44
CA GLN A 173 -0.07 -4.43 -31.18
C GLN A 173 -0.44 -4.11 -32.63
N ARG A 174 0.42 -3.37 -33.36
CA ARG A 174 0.13 -2.76 -34.67
C ARG A 174 -0.83 -3.58 -35.55
N ASP A 175 -0.45 -4.82 -35.87
CA ASP A 175 -1.28 -5.76 -36.67
C ASP A 175 -1.62 -7.05 -35.91
N ARG A 176 -1.51 -7.04 -34.58
CA ARG A 176 -1.77 -8.22 -33.75
C ARG A 176 -2.59 -7.87 -32.52
N LEU A 177 -3.66 -8.61 -32.30
CA LEU A 177 -4.44 -8.56 -31.06
C LEU A 177 -4.08 -9.78 -30.22
N GLN A 178 -3.66 -9.55 -28.98
CA GLN A 178 -3.36 -10.60 -28.01
C GLN A 178 -4.33 -10.51 -26.85
N VAL A 179 -4.87 -11.65 -26.44
CA VAL A 179 -5.80 -11.78 -25.33
C VAL A 179 -5.31 -12.89 -24.42
N ALA A 180 -5.16 -12.61 -23.13
CA ALA A 180 -4.67 -13.55 -22.15
C ALA A 180 -5.74 -13.85 -21.10
N THR A 181 -6.13 -15.12 -20.99
CA THR A 181 -7.12 -15.60 -20.04
C THR A 181 -6.43 -16.21 -18.82
N PRO A 182 -6.80 -15.81 -17.60
CA PRO A 182 -6.20 -16.32 -16.36
C PRO A 182 -6.63 -17.76 -15.98
N VAL A 183 -7.50 -18.36 -16.79
CA VAL A 183 -8.01 -19.73 -16.64
C VAL A 183 -7.34 -20.62 -17.69
N PRO A 184 -6.88 -21.83 -17.34
CA PRO A 184 -6.41 -22.79 -18.31
C PRO A 184 -7.60 -23.28 -19.15
N VAL A 185 -7.54 -23.00 -20.45
CA VAL A 185 -8.52 -23.46 -21.43
C VAL A 185 -7.81 -24.34 -22.46
N ASP A 186 -8.50 -25.35 -22.96
CA ASP A 186 -8.04 -26.14 -24.11
C ASP A 186 -7.82 -25.21 -25.31
N GLY A 187 -6.59 -25.23 -25.83
CA GLY A 187 -6.17 -24.32 -26.89
C GLY A 187 -6.91 -24.53 -28.20
N ASP A 188 -7.30 -25.76 -28.51
CA ASP A 188 -7.98 -26.09 -29.77
C ASP A 188 -9.46 -25.68 -29.72
N VAL A 189 -10.12 -25.94 -28.58
CA VAL A 189 -11.49 -25.49 -28.33
C VAL A 189 -11.58 -23.97 -28.34
N MET A 190 -10.65 -23.30 -27.64
CA MET A 190 -10.62 -21.83 -27.61
C MET A 190 -10.36 -21.26 -29.01
N ARG A 191 -9.44 -21.86 -29.78
CA ARG A 191 -9.17 -21.43 -31.16
C ARG A 191 -10.40 -21.55 -32.04
N ALA A 192 -11.09 -22.68 -32.00
CA ALA A 192 -12.29 -22.94 -32.79
C ALA A 192 -13.43 -21.95 -32.46
N GLU A 193 -13.65 -21.68 -31.17
CA GLU A 193 -14.70 -20.75 -30.74
C GLU A 193 -14.39 -19.29 -31.10
N LEU A 194 -13.15 -18.85 -30.87
CA LEU A 194 -12.74 -17.48 -31.24
C LEU A 194 -12.77 -17.27 -32.77
N ALA A 195 -12.43 -18.30 -33.55
CA ALA A 195 -12.54 -18.29 -35.01
C ALA A 195 -14.00 -18.15 -35.46
N ARG A 196 -14.90 -18.96 -34.86
CA ARG A 196 -16.34 -18.96 -35.14
C ARG A 196 -16.97 -17.60 -34.84
N LEU A 197 -16.63 -16.98 -33.71
CA LEU A 197 -17.21 -15.71 -33.29
C LEU A 197 -16.77 -14.54 -34.17
N ALA A 198 -15.50 -14.50 -34.57
CA ALA A 198 -14.97 -13.40 -35.39
C ALA A 198 -15.12 -13.63 -36.91
N GLY A 199 -15.60 -14.80 -37.34
CA GLY A 199 -15.64 -15.18 -38.75
C GLY A 199 -14.25 -15.27 -39.39
N LEU A 200 -13.25 -15.69 -38.62
CA LEU A 200 -11.85 -15.78 -39.04
C LEU A 200 -11.45 -17.24 -39.27
N PRO A 201 -10.47 -17.52 -40.16
CA PRO A 201 -9.92 -18.87 -40.26
C PRO A 201 -9.21 -19.23 -38.95
N THR A 202 -9.32 -20.49 -38.53
CA THR A 202 -8.66 -21.00 -37.31
C THR A 202 -7.14 -20.81 -37.36
N GLU A 203 -6.53 -20.90 -38.54
CA GLU A 203 -5.10 -20.67 -38.77
C GLU A 203 -4.64 -19.23 -38.46
N ALA A 204 -5.54 -18.25 -38.52
CA ALA A 204 -5.20 -16.87 -38.17
C ALA A 204 -5.07 -16.66 -36.66
N ILE A 205 -5.52 -17.62 -35.85
CA ILE A 205 -5.53 -17.56 -34.38
C ILE A 205 -4.52 -18.56 -33.82
N THR A 206 -3.44 -18.04 -33.26
CA THR A 206 -2.47 -18.83 -32.50
C THR A 206 -2.87 -18.84 -31.04
N VAL A 207 -2.90 -20.02 -30.42
CA VAL A 207 -3.16 -20.16 -28.98
C VAL A 207 -1.95 -20.80 -28.32
N ARG A 208 -1.43 -20.17 -27.27
CA ARG A 208 -0.30 -20.68 -26.49
C ARG A 208 -0.51 -20.49 -25.00
N GLN A 209 0.04 -21.38 -24.19
CA GLN A 209 0.13 -21.18 -22.75
C GLN A 209 1.45 -20.48 -22.41
N SER A 210 1.38 -19.43 -21.60
CA SER A 210 2.55 -18.67 -21.18
C SER A 210 2.26 -17.97 -19.85
N GLU A 211 3.31 -17.65 -19.11
CA GLU A 211 3.19 -16.82 -17.92
C GLU A 211 3.18 -15.35 -18.33
N ILE A 212 2.24 -14.58 -17.78
CA ILE A 212 2.13 -13.14 -18.04
C ILE A 212 2.22 -12.35 -16.74
N SER A 213 2.88 -11.20 -16.80
CA SER A 213 2.94 -10.23 -15.69
C SER A 213 2.41 -8.87 -16.15
N PRO A 214 1.08 -8.63 -16.12
CA PRO A 214 0.47 -7.42 -16.69
C PRO A 214 1.03 -6.08 -16.20
N TRP A 215 1.58 -6.03 -14.97
CA TRP A 215 2.16 -4.80 -14.42
C TRP A 215 3.61 -4.57 -14.82
N LEU A 216 4.34 -5.63 -15.18
CA LEU A 216 5.73 -5.56 -15.64
C LEU A 216 5.81 -5.47 -17.16
N GLU A 217 4.86 -6.09 -17.86
CA GLU A 217 4.80 -6.09 -19.31
C GLU A 217 3.93 -4.93 -19.83
N PRO A 218 4.48 -4.04 -20.68
CA PRO A 218 3.72 -2.92 -21.21
C PRO A 218 2.63 -3.38 -22.19
N GLY A 219 1.51 -2.65 -22.20
CA GLY A 219 0.45 -2.77 -23.21
C GLY A 219 -0.69 -3.71 -22.85
N TRP A 220 -0.62 -4.45 -21.73
CA TRP A 220 -1.77 -5.18 -21.20
C TRP A 220 -2.78 -4.22 -20.56
N LYS A 221 -4.05 -4.42 -20.89
CA LYS A 221 -5.18 -3.70 -20.30
C LYS A 221 -6.27 -4.69 -19.92
N PRO A 222 -6.93 -4.53 -18.77
CA PRO A 222 -8.05 -5.39 -18.41
C PRO A 222 -9.19 -5.19 -19.41
N LEU A 223 -9.78 -6.30 -19.86
CA LEU A 223 -11.05 -6.28 -20.59
C LEU A 223 -12.11 -5.75 -19.63
N ALA A 224 -12.71 -4.61 -19.94
CA ALA A 224 -13.73 -4.02 -19.08
C ALA A 224 -14.93 -4.98 -18.95
N GLU A 225 -15.21 -5.42 -17.73
CA GLU A 225 -16.50 -6.03 -17.38
C GLU A 225 -17.55 -4.94 -17.53
N ARG A 226 -18.53 -5.18 -18.42
CA ARG A 226 -19.74 -4.34 -18.54
C ARG A 226 -20.75 -4.76 -17.49
#